data_AF-A0A6T7K4J5-F1
#
_entry.id   AF-A0A6T7K4J5-F1
#
_cell.length_a   1.000
_cell.length_b   1.000
_cell.length_c   1.000
_cell.angle_alpha   90.00
_cell.angle_beta   90.00
_cell.angle_gamma   90.00
#
_symmetry.space_group_name_H-M   'P 1'
#
loop_
_entity.id
_entity.type
_entity.pdbx_description
1 polymer ?
#
loop_
_entity_poly.entity_id
_entity_poly.type
_entity_poly.pdbx_seq_one_letter_code
_entity_poly.pdbx_strand_id
1 'polypeptide(L)'
;MSLNSIIVTISIALLACLSHAFVIGPRTMGTSRRSVPVSFMGKDTISNDRWSCQSTRSLIQMSSSESNIGGEIEYVKADDGEALQALFAKQCDSNGLMTKEKLRAVPAIADLLDVGDILSEELDDIWDAAPKFPDIEADAKMDERIDVDGFVQIYRDIDDLFEQGEAAETAPAATSPSSKEGSSTGDDKEASKEVGNIEDDEDELENAFANICDSSKLVSREALREWEEIRQLLEEGMLGEDEFDEMWKGAPKSPGSPEQLDVDGFLSFNVALDELFVFDEEGEDGLEGENNIGDDDVPVVQKKEVLGMVVGDDLPPGVIFADLAGGDLMVGMKELARWKELQGMLLDGELQPTEFQSIFDGIKKAPGTTNKLDEDGFIALYEALDALFEEFDEEEELEAERKKNKQYLVSLLSAINSDEDRLPIGLETTDTENEEVVKAVVALETAPTNKIITSRGTIKAEELAGTWELLYQSSSSMVFNQGLTGVGKNLPRTKFSRLLQKLEKTKYSSDVDFIETWDVGIGEDNSFDVTVTGDWELRDSISLFTGEPSLVLKVVAERVKYGVTDQQAEYWKSLGPMLSLDMTYLDDDLRIMRGNTSKSSIFVLRRFTE
;
A
#
# COMPACT_ATOMS: atom_id res chain seq x y z
N MET A 1 -19.64 -64.26 -19.96
CA MET A 1 -19.01 -63.57 -18.80
C MET A 1 -17.71 -62.98 -19.30
N SER A 2 -17.62 -61.64 -19.39
CA SER A 2 -16.46 -60.94 -19.93
C SER A 2 -15.34 -60.85 -18.89
N LEU A 3 -14.09 -60.80 -19.34
CA LEU A 3 -12.90 -60.66 -18.49
C LEU A 3 -13.00 -59.46 -17.53
N ASN A 4 -13.73 -58.40 -17.92
CA ASN A 4 -13.91 -57.21 -17.09
C ASN A 4 -14.71 -57.50 -15.80
N SER A 5 -15.61 -58.49 -15.81
CA SER A 5 -16.35 -58.87 -14.60
C SER A 5 -15.48 -59.64 -13.59
N ILE A 6 -14.43 -60.32 -14.06
CA ILE A 6 -13.50 -61.07 -13.19
C ILE A 6 -12.51 -60.10 -12.53
N ILE A 7 -12.04 -59.07 -13.24
CA ILE A 7 -11.12 -58.07 -12.70
C ILE A 7 -11.79 -57.23 -11.60
N VAL A 8 -13.04 -56.81 -11.79
CA VAL A 8 -13.79 -56.05 -10.76
C VAL A 8 -14.05 -56.91 -9.51
N THR A 9 -14.31 -58.21 -9.67
CA THR A 9 -14.55 -59.10 -8.53
C THR A 9 -13.26 -59.41 -7.75
N ILE A 10 -12.11 -59.49 -8.43
CA ILE A 10 -10.79 -59.70 -7.79
C ILE A 10 -10.33 -58.43 -7.06
N SER A 11 -10.58 -57.24 -7.61
CA SER A 11 -10.25 -55.97 -6.94
C SER A 11 -11.07 -55.73 -5.67
N ILE A 12 -12.36 -56.11 -5.66
CA ILE A 12 -13.21 -56.01 -4.46
C ILE A 12 -12.80 -57.04 -3.39
N ALA A 13 -12.35 -58.24 -3.79
CA ALA A 13 -11.87 -59.25 -2.86
C ALA A 13 -10.50 -58.91 -2.23
N LEU A 14 -9.63 -58.18 -2.93
CA LEU A 14 -8.34 -57.72 -2.41
C LEU A 14 -8.47 -56.55 -1.43
N LEU A 15 -9.43 -55.64 -1.64
CA LEU A 15 -9.74 -54.58 -0.67
C LEU A 15 -10.42 -55.09 0.61
N ALA A 16 -11.18 -56.19 0.54
CA ALA A 16 -11.79 -56.81 1.71
C ALA A 16 -10.79 -57.62 2.58
N CYS A 17 -9.63 -58.01 2.05
CA CYS A 17 -8.62 -58.77 2.81
C CYS A 17 -7.63 -57.89 3.59
N LEU A 18 -7.55 -56.58 3.31
CA LEU A 18 -6.64 -55.65 4.00
C LEU A 18 -7.27 -54.97 5.23
N SER A 19 -8.56 -55.14 5.48
CA SER A 19 -9.29 -54.52 6.59
C SER A 19 -9.51 -55.45 7.81
N HIS A 20 -8.82 -56.59 7.90
CA HIS A 20 -8.96 -57.56 8.98
C HIS A 20 -7.63 -57.97 9.66
N ALA A 21 -6.70 -57.03 9.82
CA ALA A 21 -5.49 -57.25 10.61
C ALA A 21 -5.18 -56.05 11.51
N PHE A 22 -5.91 -55.90 12.62
CA PHE A 22 -5.38 -55.51 13.95
C PHE A 22 -6.56 -55.47 14.94
N VAL A 23 -6.90 -56.63 15.52
CA VAL A 23 -7.74 -56.72 16.73
C VAL A 23 -6.92 -57.47 17.78
N ILE A 24 -6.23 -56.73 18.64
CA ILE A 24 -5.64 -57.27 19.86
C ILE A 24 -6.69 -57.10 20.96
N GLY A 25 -7.39 -58.19 21.27
CA GLY A 25 -8.35 -58.27 22.37
C GLY A 25 -7.67 -58.33 23.75
N PRO A 26 -8.42 -58.01 24.82
CA PRO A 26 -7.88 -57.77 26.15
C PRO A 26 -7.67 -59.08 26.94
N ARG A 27 -6.59 -59.13 27.74
CA ARG A 27 -6.40 -60.14 28.77
C ARG A 27 -6.88 -59.62 30.13
N THR A 28 -7.85 -60.33 30.69
CA THR A 28 -8.34 -60.20 32.07
C THR A 28 -7.61 -61.15 33.03
N MET A 29 -7.83 -60.90 34.33
CA MET A 29 -7.31 -61.56 35.56
C MET A 29 -6.11 -60.83 36.19
N GLY A 30 -6.11 -60.42 37.45
CA GLY A 30 -7.06 -60.68 38.53
C GLY A 30 -6.69 -59.88 39.78
N THR A 31 -7.67 -59.80 40.67
CA THR A 31 -7.75 -59.07 41.93
C THR A 31 -6.65 -59.38 42.95
N SER A 32 -6.14 -58.36 43.64
CA SER A 32 -5.81 -58.47 45.09
C SER A 32 -5.85 -57.11 45.78
N ARG A 33 -6.60 -57.07 46.89
CA ARG A 33 -6.83 -55.93 47.80
C ARG A 33 -5.65 -55.70 48.74
N ARG A 34 -5.42 -54.44 49.15
CA ARG A 34 -5.10 -53.93 50.52
C ARG A 34 -4.80 -52.42 50.42
N SER A 35 -5.73 -51.55 50.80
CA SER A 35 -5.85 -50.86 52.12
C SER A 35 -4.69 -49.91 52.48
N VAL A 36 -4.90 -48.57 52.30
CA VAL A 36 -4.85 -47.42 53.27
C VAL A 36 -3.78 -47.46 54.39
N PRO A 37 -3.14 -46.35 54.91
CA PRO A 37 -3.49 -44.90 54.87
C PRO A 37 -2.36 -43.86 54.66
N VAL A 38 -2.82 -42.63 54.37
CA VAL A 38 -2.54 -41.31 55.00
C VAL A 38 -1.29 -41.11 55.89
N SER A 39 -0.52 -40.07 55.54
CA SER A 39 0.04 -38.98 56.38
C SER A 39 1.56 -38.84 56.48
N PHE A 40 1.95 -37.56 56.45
CA PHE A 40 2.87 -36.85 57.35
C PHE A 40 4.06 -36.10 56.73
N MET A 41 4.24 -34.89 57.25
CA MET A 41 5.24 -33.85 56.98
C MET A 41 6.69 -34.33 56.96
N GLY A 42 7.56 -33.56 56.27
CA GLY A 42 8.97 -33.50 56.62
C GLY A 42 9.81 -32.71 55.62
N LYS A 43 10.22 -31.51 56.02
CA LYS A 43 11.34 -30.76 55.44
C LYS A 43 12.62 -31.61 55.51
N ASP A 44 13.51 -31.48 54.53
CA ASP A 44 14.82 -30.88 54.74
C ASP A 44 15.67 -30.88 53.45
N THR A 45 16.37 -29.77 53.30
CA THR A 45 17.53 -29.48 52.44
C THR A 45 18.56 -30.60 52.38
N ILE A 46 19.18 -30.81 51.21
CA ILE A 46 20.64 -30.86 51.02
C ILE A 46 20.98 -30.83 49.51
N SER A 47 22.01 -30.03 49.24
CA SER A 47 22.81 -29.76 48.07
C SER A 47 23.28 -30.97 47.23
N ASN A 48 23.37 -30.76 45.91
CA ASN A 48 24.53 -31.09 45.06
C ASN A 48 24.18 -30.59 43.63
N ASP A 49 24.75 -29.47 43.19
CA ASP A 49 26.01 -29.37 42.45
C ASP A 49 26.04 -30.11 41.11
N ARG A 50 26.58 -29.38 40.12
CA ARG A 50 27.27 -29.82 38.90
C ARG A 50 26.37 -30.11 37.69
N TRP A 51 26.34 -29.16 36.74
CA TRP A 51 27.09 -29.17 35.46
C TRP A 51 26.87 -27.82 34.76
N SER A 52 27.90 -26.95 34.75
CA SER A 52 27.97 -25.76 33.90
C SER A 52 29.03 -26.00 32.82
N CYS A 53 28.62 -26.09 31.56
CA CYS A 53 29.53 -25.99 30.42
C CYS A 53 29.78 -24.49 30.14
N GLN A 54 30.87 -23.96 30.71
CA GLN A 54 31.46 -22.71 30.24
C GLN A 54 32.31 -23.01 29.01
N SER A 55 31.91 -22.49 27.85
CA SER A 55 32.79 -22.39 26.68
C SER A 55 33.44 -21.02 26.70
N THR A 56 34.74 -21.02 26.99
CA THR A 56 35.63 -19.86 26.92
C THR A 56 35.92 -19.50 25.47
N ARG A 57 35.49 -18.32 25.02
CA ARG A 57 36.10 -17.63 23.87
C ARG A 57 36.59 -16.25 24.30
N SER A 58 37.90 -16.21 24.51
CA SER A 58 38.86 -15.12 24.29
C SER A 58 38.28 -13.74 23.94
N LEU A 59 38.39 -12.82 24.90
CA LEU A 59 38.30 -11.38 24.72
C LEU A 59 39.54 -10.90 23.92
N ILE A 60 39.39 -10.67 22.61
CA ILE A 60 40.31 -9.83 21.84
C ILE A 60 39.65 -8.46 21.76
N GLN A 61 40.24 -7.53 22.50
CA GLN A 61 39.91 -6.13 22.51
C GLN A 61 40.43 -5.50 21.20
N MET A 62 39.61 -5.50 20.15
CA MET A 62 39.83 -4.62 18.99
C MET A 62 39.03 -3.34 19.24
N SER A 63 39.76 -2.24 19.37
CA SER A 63 39.21 -0.90 19.35
C SER A 63 38.78 -0.59 17.92
N SER A 64 37.50 -0.79 17.62
CA SER A 64 36.85 -0.25 16.42
C SER A 64 36.28 1.11 16.78
N SER A 65 36.82 2.15 16.16
CA SER A 65 36.22 3.47 16.14
C SER A 65 34.88 3.40 15.40
N GLU A 66 33.78 3.43 16.14
CA GLU A 66 32.44 3.64 15.60
C GLU A 66 32.34 5.08 15.06
N SER A 67 32.62 5.26 13.78
CA SER A 67 32.05 6.37 13.02
C SER A 67 30.64 5.95 12.63
N ASN A 68 29.67 6.37 13.44
CA ASN A 68 28.25 6.29 13.14
C ASN A 68 27.95 7.22 11.96
N ILE A 69 28.12 6.71 10.73
CA ILE A 69 27.70 7.39 9.50
C ILE A 69 26.29 6.86 9.23
N GLY A 70 25.30 7.46 9.89
CA GLY A 70 23.89 7.33 9.51
C GLY A 70 23.62 8.15 8.25
N GLY A 71 24.37 7.87 7.19
CA GLY A 71 24.03 8.35 5.86
C GLY A 71 22.94 7.44 5.36
N GLU A 72 21.76 8.02 5.12
CA GLU A 72 20.70 7.41 4.33
C GLU A 72 21.32 6.80 3.07
N ILE A 73 21.10 5.50 2.87
CA ILE A 73 21.64 4.79 1.71
C ILE A 73 20.77 5.24 0.53
N GLU A 74 21.28 6.20 -0.22
CA GLU A 74 20.63 6.68 -1.43
C GLU A 74 20.62 5.57 -2.47
N TYR A 75 19.44 5.04 -2.75
CA TYR A 75 19.21 4.09 -3.83
C TYR A 75 19.21 4.84 -5.15
N VAL A 76 20.12 4.46 -6.04
CA VAL A 76 20.21 5.02 -7.38
C VAL A 76 19.39 4.14 -8.31
N LYS A 77 18.41 4.74 -9.00
CA LYS A 77 17.61 4.05 -10.01
C LYS A 77 18.46 3.61 -11.21
N ALA A 78 18.04 2.56 -11.92
CA ALA A 78 18.83 2.00 -13.02
C ALA A 78 18.87 2.89 -14.28
N ASP A 79 17.95 3.84 -14.40
CA ASP A 79 17.83 4.85 -15.46
C ASP A 79 18.80 6.04 -15.28
N ASP A 80 19.18 6.36 -14.04
CA ASP A 80 20.15 7.43 -13.74
C ASP A 80 21.60 6.96 -13.95
N GLY A 81 22.01 6.96 -15.22
CA GLY A 81 23.36 6.59 -15.64
C GLY A 81 24.47 7.45 -15.03
N GLU A 82 24.23 8.73 -14.72
CA GLU A 82 25.23 9.61 -14.12
C GLU A 82 25.49 9.25 -12.66
N ALA A 83 24.43 9.02 -11.89
CA ALA A 83 24.55 8.59 -10.50
C ALA A 83 25.18 7.19 -10.39
N LEU A 84 24.82 6.26 -11.27
CA LEU A 84 25.45 4.93 -11.34
C LEU A 84 26.93 5.02 -11.69
N GLN A 85 27.31 5.88 -12.64
CA GLN A 85 28.70 6.10 -12.99
C GLN A 85 29.50 6.71 -11.82
N ALA A 86 28.90 7.64 -11.07
CA ALA A 86 29.51 8.20 -9.86
C ALA A 86 29.68 7.14 -8.76
N LEU A 87 28.70 6.26 -8.58
CA LEU A 87 28.76 5.15 -7.64
C LEU A 87 29.85 4.14 -8.03
N PHE A 88 29.93 3.78 -9.31
CA PHE A 88 30.97 2.91 -9.85
C PHE A 88 32.36 3.51 -9.63
N ALA A 89 32.54 4.80 -9.95
CA ALA A 89 33.83 5.50 -9.79
C ALA A 89 34.31 5.53 -8.33
N LYS A 90 33.39 5.53 -7.35
CA LYS A 90 33.73 5.46 -5.92
C LYS A 90 34.25 4.07 -5.51
N GLN A 91 33.81 3.00 -6.18
CA GLN A 91 34.04 1.62 -5.77
C GLN A 91 35.02 0.84 -6.68
N CYS A 92 35.28 1.32 -7.90
CA CYS A 92 36.19 0.69 -8.84
C CYS A 92 37.66 0.73 -8.35
N ASP A 93 38.52 -0.08 -8.97
CA ASP A 93 39.95 -0.03 -8.74
C ASP A 93 40.63 1.09 -9.55
N SER A 94 41.95 1.23 -9.42
CA SER A 94 42.73 2.26 -10.12
C SER A 94 42.71 2.14 -11.64
N ASN A 95 42.24 1.00 -12.18
CA ASN A 95 42.13 0.76 -13.61
C ASN A 95 40.72 1.07 -14.13
N GLY A 96 39.80 1.53 -13.27
CA GLY A 96 38.40 1.74 -13.63
C GLY A 96 37.63 0.44 -13.77
N LEU A 97 38.04 -0.63 -13.07
CA LEU A 97 37.40 -1.94 -13.12
C LEU A 97 36.91 -2.37 -11.72
N MET A 98 35.87 -3.20 -11.67
CA MET A 98 35.28 -3.70 -10.42
C MET A 98 35.30 -5.24 -10.39
N THR A 99 35.67 -5.82 -9.24
CA THR A 99 35.59 -7.27 -8.99
C THR A 99 34.27 -7.63 -8.31
N LYS A 100 33.91 -8.91 -8.33
CA LYS A 100 32.67 -9.43 -7.71
C LYS A 100 32.58 -9.13 -6.22
N GLU A 101 33.69 -9.23 -5.50
CA GLU A 101 33.75 -8.92 -4.05
C GLU A 101 33.50 -7.43 -3.78
N LYS A 102 33.97 -6.55 -4.67
CA LYS A 102 33.72 -5.11 -4.58
C LYS A 102 32.25 -4.79 -4.89
N LEU A 103 31.66 -5.47 -5.87
CA LEU A 103 30.24 -5.34 -6.18
C LEU A 103 29.37 -5.71 -4.97
N ARG A 104 29.64 -6.85 -4.31
CA ARG A 104 28.95 -7.28 -3.08
C ARG A 104 29.11 -6.31 -1.91
N ALA A 105 30.10 -5.42 -1.95
CA ALA A 105 30.36 -4.42 -0.93
C ALA A 105 29.74 -3.04 -1.27
N VAL A 106 29.09 -2.89 -2.43
CA VAL A 106 28.32 -1.70 -2.76
C VAL A 106 27.15 -1.61 -1.78
N PRO A 107 26.94 -0.49 -1.06
CA PRO A 107 25.95 -0.42 0.03
C PRO A 107 24.55 -0.91 -0.34
N ALA A 108 24.00 -0.50 -1.49
CA ALA A 108 22.68 -0.93 -1.96
C ALA A 108 22.61 -2.46 -2.17
N ILE A 109 23.58 -3.04 -2.88
CA ILE A 109 23.64 -4.49 -3.14
C ILE A 109 23.87 -5.28 -1.83
N ALA A 110 24.71 -4.76 -0.94
CA ALA A 110 24.96 -5.38 0.36
C ALA A 110 23.70 -5.41 1.22
N ASP A 111 22.87 -4.36 1.16
CA ASP A 111 21.59 -4.29 1.87
C ASP A 111 20.57 -5.30 1.31
N LEU A 112 20.43 -5.40 -0.02
CA LEU A 112 19.56 -6.43 -0.66
C LEU A 112 19.96 -7.85 -0.25
N LEU A 113 21.27 -8.12 -0.17
CA LEU A 113 21.79 -9.43 0.25
C LEU A 113 21.54 -9.69 1.76
N ASP A 114 21.59 -8.65 2.61
CA ASP A 114 21.38 -8.79 4.06
C ASP A 114 19.89 -8.94 4.42
N VAL A 115 19.02 -8.20 3.73
CA VAL A 115 17.55 -8.32 3.84
C VAL A 115 17.06 -9.62 3.21
N GLY A 116 17.80 -10.15 2.23
CA GLY A 116 17.46 -11.37 1.48
C GLY A 116 16.52 -11.12 0.32
N ASP A 117 16.45 -9.88 -0.18
CA ASP A 117 15.67 -9.50 -1.36
C ASP A 117 16.31 -10.02 -2.65
N ILE A 118 17.64 -10.19 -2.65
CA ILE A 118 18.38 -10.96 -3.66
C ILE A 118 19.21 -12.05 -2.97
N LEU A 119 19.15 -13.28 -3.49
CA LEU A 119 19.99 -14.37 -2.99
C LEU A 119 21.43 -14.22 -3.51
N SER A 120 22.39 -14.75 -2.75
CA SER A 120 23.81 -14.74 -3.17
C SER A 120 24.01 -15.49 -4.49
N GLU A 121 23.21 -16.54 -4.74
CA GLU A 121 23.22 -17.30 -5.99
C GLU A 121 22.64 -16.51 -7.16
N GLU A 122 21.58 -15.72 -6.94
CA GLU A 122 20.97 -14.89 -7.99
C GLU A 122 21.93 -13.78 -8.42
N LEU A 123 22.59 -13.12 -7.46
CA LEU A 123 23.65 -12.16 -7.77
C LEU A 123 24.84 -12.82 -8.50
N ASP A 124 25.09 -14.11 -8.24
CA ASP A 124 26.14 -14.86 -8.94
C ASP A 124 25.78 -15.09 -10.41
N ASP A 125 24.52 -15.42 -10.69
CA ASP A 125 24.01 -15.63 -12.04
C ASP A 125 23.98 -14.31 -12.84
N ILE A 126 23.51 -13.21 -12.23
CA ILE A 126 23.55 -11.85 -12.84
C ILE A 126 25.00 -11.44 -13.12
N TRP A 127 25.90 -11.68 -12.16
CA TRP A 127 27.31 -11.42 -12.38
C TRP A 127 27.82 -12.21 -13.58
N ASP A 128 27.58 -13.51 -13.67
CA ASP A 128 28.11 -14.34 -14.76
C ASP A 128 27.55 -13.94 -16.14
N ALA A 129 26.34 -13.37 -16.20
CA ALA A 129 25.72 -12.84 -17.42
C ALA A 129 26.31 -11.50 -17.88
N ALA A 130 26.73 -10.65 -16.95
CA ALA A 130 27.22 -9.31 -17.26
C ALA A 130 28.51 -9.31 -18.11
N PRO A 131 28.66 -8.39 -19.08
CA PRO A 131 29.81 -8.36 -19.98
C PRO A 131 31.11 -8.13 -19.20
N LYS A 132 32.04 -9.09 -19.30
CA LYS A 132 33.34 -9.01 -18.65
C LYS A 132 34.33 -8.23 -19.48
N PHE A 133 35.15 -7.40 -18.83
CA PHE A 133 36.21 -6.68 -19.50
C PHE A 133 37.24 -7.69 -20.04
N PRO A 134 37.57 -7.66 -21.34
CA PRO A 134 38.51 -8.60 -21.93
C PRO A 134 39.93 -8.28 -21.42
N ASP A 135 40.36 -8.99 -20.38
CA ASP A 135 41.72 -8.83 -19.85
C ASP A 135 42.76 -9.11 -20.94
N ILE A 136 43.57 -8.08 -21.23
CA ILE A 136 44.40 -8.03 -22.44
C ILE A 136 45.54 -9.05 -22.43
N GLU A 137 45.94 -9.65 -21.30
CA GLU A 137 46.91 -10.75 -21.29
C GLU A 137 46.58 -11.79 -20.22
N ALA A 138 46.23 -12.99 -20.71
CA ALA A 138 45.80 -14.15 -19.96
C ALA A 138 46.88 -14.72 -19.04
N ASP A 139 46.85 -14.34 -17.76
CA ASP A 139 47.11 -15.28 -16.68
C ASP A 139 45.73 -15.77 -16.20
N ALA A 140 45.41 -17.05 -16.46
CA ALA A 140 44.11 -17.70 -16.31
C ALA A 140 43.60 -17.85 -14.84
N LYS A 141 43.93 -16.89 -13.99
CA LYS A 141 43.58 -16.80 -12.57
C LYS A 141 43.32 -15.37 -12.09
N MET A 142 43.34 -14.36 -12.96
CA MET A 142 42.91 -13.02 -12.58
C MET A 142 41.40 -13.05 -12.34
N ASP A 143 40.97 -12.52 -11.21
CA ASP A 143 39.57 -12.38 -10.83
C ASP A 143 38.83 -11.62 -11.93
N GLU A 144 37.70 -12.17 -12.41
CA GLU A 144 36.88 -11.54 -13.44
C GLU A 144 36.50 -10.12 -13.03
N ARG A 145 36.50 -9.20 -13.99
CA ARG A 145 36.21 -7.79 -13.75
C ARG A 145 35.22 -7.25 -14.76
N ILE A 146 34.47 -6.26 -14.31
CA ILE A 146 33.55 -5.47 -15.14
C ILE A 146 34.03 -4.02 -15.19
N ASP A 147 33.77 -3.36 -16.30
CA ASP A 147 33.86 -1.90 -16.43
C ASP A 147 32.53 -1.26 -16.02
N VAL A 148 32.38 0.04 -16.32
CA VAL A 148 31.17 0.79 -15.99
C VAL A 148 29.93 0.24 -16.71
N ASP A 149 30.07 -0.19 -17.97
CA ASP A 149 28.97 -0.71 -18.76
C ASP A 149 28.48 -2.05 -18.18
N GLY A 150 29.43 -2.92 -17.80
CA GLY A 150 29.08 -4.16 -17.10
C GLY A 150 28.43 -3.92 -15.73
N PHE A 151 28.78 -2.84 -15.03
CA PHE A 151 28.13 -2.48 -13.76
C PHE A 151 26.70 -1.96 -13.95
N VAL A 152 26.48 -1.10 -14.95
CA VAL A 152 25.13 -0.61 -15.29
C VAL A 152 24.23 -1.76 -15.72
N GLN A 153 24.74 -2.72 -16.50
CA GLN A 153 23.96 -3.91 -16.88
C GLN A 153 23.53 -4.72 -15.65
N ILE A 154 24.42 -4.90 -14.66
CA ILE A 154 24.05 -5.61 -13.42
C ILE A 154 22.95 -4.88 -12.66
N TYR A 155 23.00 -3.55 -12.59
CA TYR A 155 21.94 -2.78 -11.93
C TYR A 155 20.60 -2.92 -12.66
N ARG A 156 20.61 -2.90 -13.99
CA ARG A 156 19.41 -3.17 -14.80
C ARG A 156 18.88 -4.58 -14.61
N ASP A 157 19.74 -5.59 -14.65
CA ASP A 157 19.34 -6.98 -14.43
C ASP A 157 18.76 -7.20 -13.01
N ILE A 158 19.26 -6.46 -12.01
CA ILE A 158 18.70 -6.46 -10.66
C ILE A 158 17.35 -5.74 -10.64
N ASP A 159 17.21 -4.59 -11.28
CA ASP A 159 15.96 -3.83 -11.37
C ASP A 159 14.88 -4.66 -12.08
N ASP A 160 15.23 -5.25 -13.22
CA ASP A 160 14.41 -6.18 -13.99
C ASP A 160 13.92 -7.36 -13.14
N LEU A 161 14.72 -7.88 -12.20
CA LEU A 161 14.28 -8.96 -11.29
C LEU A 161 13.14 -8.52 -10.37
N PHE A 162 13.11 -7.24 -9.99
CA PHE A 162 12.04 -6.69 -9.17
C PHE A 162 10.83 -6.27 -10.01
N GLU A 163 11.03 -5.90 -11.28
CA GLU A 163 9.97 -5.52 -12.21
C GLU A 163 9.27 -6.72 -12.87
N GLN A 164 10.00 -7.80 -13.19
CA GLN A 164 9.45 -9.00 -13.84
C GLN A 164 8.53 -9.84 -12.94
N GLY A 165 8.31 -9.44 -11.68
CA GLY A 165 7.28 -9.98 -10.82
C GLY A 165 5.83 -9.74 -11.30
N GLU A 166 5.61 -8.81 -12.24
CA GLU A 166 4.27 -8.47 -12.78
C GLU A 166 4.01 -8.92 -14.23
N ALA A 167 5.03 -9.28 -15.01
CA ALA A 167 4.85 -9.77 -16.39
C ALA A 167 5.14 -11.27 -16.50
N ALA A 168 4.10 -12.06 -16.82
CA ALA A 168 4.17 -13.51 -16.97
C ALA A 168 5.35 -14.00 -17.83
N GLU A 169 6.37 -14.59 -17.21
CA GLU A 169 7.46 -15.25 -17.93
C GLU A 169 6.95 -16.49 -18.70
N THR A 170 6.84 -16.36 -20.02
CA THR A 170 7.07 -17.48 -20.93
C THR A 170 8.55 -17.85 -20.90
N ALA A 171 8.86 -18.97 -20.24
CA ALA A 171 10.21 -19.51 -20.09
C ALA A 171 11.05 -19.56 -21.40
N PRO A 172 12.36 -19.24 -21.37
CA PRO A 172 13.24 -19.37 -22.52
C PRO A 172 13.61 -20.85 -22.75
N ALA A 173 13.08 -21.42 -23.83
CA ALA A 173 13.49 -22.73 -24.31
C ALA A 173 14.90 -22.67 -24.92
N ALA A 174 15.87 -23.27 -24.24
CA ALA A 174 17.18 -23.57 -24.80
C ALA A 174 17.04 -24.53 -26.01
N THR A 175 17.43 -24.12 -27.23
CA THR A 175 18.11 -25.03 -28.18
C THR A 175 18.81 -24.35 -29.37
N SER A 176 19.95 -24.95 -29.73
CA SER A 176 20.87 -24.71 -30.86
C SER A 176 20.24 -24.76 -32.28
N PRO A 177 20.99 -24.40 -33.36
CA PRO A 177 20.41 -23.89 -34.61
C PRO A 177 20.14 -24.99 -35.66
N SER A 178 19.03 -24.89 -36.39
CA SER A 178 18.88 -25.46 -37.75
C SER A 178 17.69 -24.88 -38.53
N SER A 179 18.02 -24.08 -39.55
CA SER A 179 17.41 -24.01 -40.91
C SER A 179 15.88 -23.93 -41.13
N LYS A 180 15.48 -22.77 -41.65
CA LYS A 180 14.69 -22.48 -42.88
C LYS A 180 13.21 -22.88 -43.06
N GLU A 181 12.48 -21.82 -43.44
CA GLU A 181 11.36 -21.69 -44.40
C GLU A 181 9.94 -22.09 -43.96
N GLY A 182 9.11 -21.06 -43.73
CA GLY A 182 7.89 -20.90 -44.52
C GLY A 182 6.56 -20.67 -43.77
N SER A 183 6.01 -19.46 -43.96
CA SER A 183 4.58 -19.17 -44.23
C SER A 183 3.62 -18.83 -43.07
N SER A 184 3.15 -17.56 -43.09
CA SER A 184 1.75 -17.04 -43.04
C SER A 184 0.80 -17.56 -41.94
N THR A 185 -0.07 -16.81 -41.25
CA THR A 185 -0.76 -15.51 -41.44
C THR A 185 -1.71 -15.37 -40.23
N GLY A 186 -1.99 -14.13 -39.79
CA GLY A 186 -3.26 -13.71 -39.16
C GLY A 186 -3.41 -13.88 -37.64
N ASP A 187 -3.53 -12.79 -36.88
CA ASP A 187 -4.82 -12.20 -36.44
C ASP A 187 -4.60 -11.09 -35.39
N ASP A 188 -5.43 -10.05 -35.51
CA ASP A 188 -6.02 -9.18 -34.49
C ASP A 188 -5.17 -8.71 -33.29
N LYS A 189 -4.64 -7.48 -33.40
CA LYS A 189 -4.27 -6.62 -32.27
C LYS A 189 -5.44 -5.69 -31.94
N GLU A 190 -6.18 -6.02 -30.89
CA GLU A 190 -7.00 -5.05 -30.16
C GLU A 190 -6.11 -4.27 -29.17
N ALA A 191 -6.42 -2.99 -29.04
CA ALA A 191 -5.68 -2.00 -28.28
C ALA A 191 -5.83 -2.20 -26.76
N SER A 192 -4.71 -2.25 -26.06
CA SER A 192 -4.60 -2.11 -24.61
C SER A 192 -3.70 -0.91 -24.29
N LYS A 193 -4.32 0.17 -23.81
CA LYS A 193 -3.73 1.25 -22.99
C LYS A 193 -3.69 0.75 -21.52
N GLU A 194 -2.85 1.18 -20.58
CA GLU A 194 -1.70 2.10 -20.49
C GLU A 194 -1.23 1.98 -19.02
N VAL A 195 0.01 1.58 -18.76
CA VAL A 195 0.77 1.95 -17.55
C VAL A 195 2.20 2.12 -18.05
N GLY A 196 2.65 3.38 -18.06
CA GLY A 196 3.79 3.87 -18.83
C GLY A 196 5.09 3.15 -18.53
N ASN A 197 5.57 2.41 -19.53
CA ASN A 197 6.97 2.12 -19.73
C ASN A 197 7.57 3.36 -20.43
N ILE A 198 8.70 3.90 -19.97
CA ILE A 198 9.33 5.08 -20.60
C ILE A 198 9.70 4.79 -22.07
N GLU A 199 9.97 3.52 -22.41
CA GLU A 199 10.17 3.10 -23.80
C GLU A 199 8.87 3.18 -24.63
N ASP A 200 7.70 3.00 -24.01
CA ASP A 200 6.40 3.14 -24.70
C ASP A 200 6.09 4.63 -24.96
N ASP A 201 6.49 5.53 -24.05
CA ASP A 201 6.29 6.99 -24.22
C ASP A 201 7.15 7.54 -25.38
N GLU A 202 8.40 7.06 -25.53
CA GLU A 202 9.24 7.44 -26.68
C GLU A 202 8.65 6.95 -28.01
N ASP A 203 8.13 5.72 -28.06
CA ASP A 203 7.49 5.16 -29.25
C ASP A 203 6.21 5.94 -29.63
N GLU A 204 5.41 6.36 -28.65
CA GLU A 204 4.24 7.21 -28.88
C GLU A 204 4.63 8.58 -29.44
N LEU A 205 5.68 9.21 -28.90
CA LEU A 205 6.20 10.49 -29.38
C LEU A 205 6.83 10.38 -30.78
N GLU A 206 7.53 9.30 -31.10
CA GLU A 206 8.02 9.06 -32.46
C GLU A 206 6.87 8.89 -33.47
N ASN A 207 5.80 8.22 -33.07
CA ASN A 207 4.59 8.10 -33.88
C ASN A 207 3.90 9.45 -34.06
N ALA A 208 3.82 10.28 -33.02
CA ALA A 208 3.31 11.65 -33.11
C ALA A 208 4.17 12.48 -34.07
N PHE A 209 5.50 12.42 -33.95
CA PHE A 209 6.44 13.08 -34.87
C PHE A 209 6.20 12.65 -36.32
N ALA A 210 6.06 11.34 -36.56
CA ALA A 210 5.82 10.81 -37.90
C ALA A 210 4.51 11.33 -38.50
N ASN A 211 3.49 11.59 -37.68
CA ASN A 211 2.21 12.13 -38.12
C ASN A 211 2.24 13.63 -38.46
N ILE A 212 3.09 14.42 -37.77
CA ILE A 212 3.16 15.87 -37.97
C ILE A 212 4.29 16.32 -38.91
N CYS A 213 5.29 15.47 -39.15
CA CYS A 213 6.42 15.83 -40.01
C CYS A 213 6.03 15.93 -41.49
N ASP A 214 6.75 16.81 -42.21
CA ASP A 214 6.58 16.94 -43.64
C ASP A 214 7.32 15.82 -44.41
N SER A 215 7.24 15.84 -45.75
CA SER A 215 7.95 14.87 -46.60
C SER A 215 9.48 14.83 -46.44
N SER A 216 10.08 15.82 -45.76
CA SER A 216 11.51 15.85 -45.43
C SER A 216 11.83 15.27 -44.05
N LYS A 217 10.82 14.74 -43.33
CA LYS A 217 10.91 14.29 -41.94
C LYS A 217 11.32 15.41 -40.99
N LEU A 218 10.82 16.62 -41.24
CA LEU A 218 11.05 17.78 -40.39
C LEU A 218 9.70 18.39 -39.99
N VAL A 219 9.65 18.98 -38.79
CA VAL A 219 8.45 19.62 -38.24
C VAL A 219 8.66 21.13 -38.24
N SER A 220 7.77 21.86 -38.93
CA SER A 220 7.78 23.33 -38.90
C SER A 220 7.07 23.87 -37.65
N ARG A 221 7.33 25.12 -37.29
CA ARG A 221 6.69 25.78 -36.15
C ARG A 221 5.17 25.77 -36.25
N GLU A 222 4.65 26.03 -37.44
CA GLU A 222 3.20 26.03 -37.70
C GLU A 222 2.62 24.63 -37.59
N ALA A 223 3.34 23.60 -38.05
CA ALA A 223 2.90 22.22 -37.93
C ALA A 223 2.82 21.77 -36.46
N LEU A 224 3.82 22.14 -35.64
CA LEU A 224 3.82 21.84 -34.21
C LEU A 224 2.72 22.60 -33.46
N ARG A 225 2.44 23.86 -33.85
CA ARG A 225 1.37 24.67 -33.25
C ARG A 225 -0.03 24.12 -33.55
N GLU A 226 -0.22 23.50 -34.72
CA GLU A 226 -1.49 22.88 -35.13
C GLU A 226 -1.63 21.44 -34.63
N TRP A 227 -0.61 20.88 -33.99
CA TRP A 227 -0.70 19.58 -33.32
C TRP A 227 -1.72 19.68 -32.18
N GLU A 228 -2.62 18.70 -32.11
CA GLU A 228 -3.83 18.77 -31.28
C GLU A 228 -3.54 19.06 -29.81
N GLU A 229 -2.50 18.45 -29.24
CA GLU A 229 -2.09 18.62 -27.84
C GLU A 229 -1.63 20.05 -27.55
N ILE A 230 -0.69 20.58 -28.35
CA ILE A 230 -0.21 21.96 -28.21
C ILE A 230 -1.33 22.97 -28.45
N ARG A 231 -2.21 22.72 -29.42
CA ARG A 231 -3.36 23.58 -29.68
C ARG A 231 -4.31 23.65 -28.48
N GLN A 232 -4.56 22.51 -27.83
CA GLN A 232 -5.39 22.46 -26.61
C GLN A 232 -4.75 23.23 -25.47
N LEU A 233 -3.43 23.06 -25.23
CA LEU A 233 -2.72 23.80 -24.19
C LEU A 233 -2.77 25.33 -24.41
N LEU A 234 -2.63 25.78 -25.66
CA LEU A 234 -2.76 27.20 -26.02
C LEU A 234 -4.20 27.73 -25.88
N GLU A 235 -5.21 26.94 -26.26
CA GLU A 235 -6.63 27.33 -26.16
C GLU A 235 -7.14 27.37 -24.72
N GLU A 236 -6.68 26.44 -23.87
CA GLU A 236 -7.02 26.36 -22.45
C GLU A 236 -6.24 27.37 -21.59
N GLY A 237 -5.21 28.00 -22.17
CA GLY A 237 -4.35 28.96 -21.49
C GLY A 237 -3.40 28.30 -20.48
N MET A 238 -3.14 27.00 -20.63
CA MET A 238 -2.13 26.26 -19.87
C MET A 238 -0.73 26.44 -20.45
N LEU A 239 -0.61 26.86 -21.71
CA LEU A 239 0.64 27.28 -22.34
C LEU A 239 0.44 28.67 -22.96
N GLY A 240 1.29 29.63 -22.63
CA GLY A 240 1.33 30.95 -23.26
C GLY A 240 1.93 30.92 -24.65
N GLU A 241 1.49 31.82 -25.54
CA GLU A 241 2.10 31.97 -26.88
C GLU A 241 3.58 32.41 -26.79
N ASP A 242 3.94 33.14 -25.74
CA ASP A 242 5.32 33.53 -25.43
C ASP A 242 6.15 32.37 -24.87
N GLU A 243 5.57 31.51 -24.03
CA GLU A 243 6.21 30.29 -23.51
C GLU A 243 6.48 29.29 -24.65
N PHE A 244 5.47 29.06 -25.51
CA PHE A 244 5.65 28.26 -26.72
C PHE A 244 6.78 28.80 -27.61
N ASP A 245 6.88 30.13 -27.76
CA ASP A 245 7.92 30.78 -28.55
C ASP A 245 9.32 30.68 -27.94
N GLU A 246 9.40 30.61 -26.61
CA GLU A 246 10.64 30.41 -25.87
C GLU A 246 11.11 28.96 -26.00
N MET A 247 10.24 27.99 -25.74
CA MET A 247 10.52 26.56 -25.91
C MET A 247 10.91 26.23 -27.36
N TRP A 248 10.19 26.79 -28.33
CA TRP A 248 10.52 26.60 -29.75
C TRP A 248 11.91 27.11 -30.08
N LYS A 249 12.36 28.22 -29.50
CA LYS A 249 13.72 28.74 -29.72
C LYS A 249 14.79 27.92 -28.99
N GLY A 250 14.43 27.33 -27.84
CA GLY A 250 15.32 26.48 -27.04
C GLY A 250 15.58 25.12 -27.69
N ALA A 251 14.56 24.54 -28.35
CA ALA A 251 14.67 23.22 -28.96
C ALA A 251 15.69 23.18 -30.13
N PRO A 252 16.57 22.16 -30.17
CA PRO A 252 17.61 22.05 -31.19
C PRO A 252 17.00 21.91 -32.59
N LYS A 253 17.51 22.69 -33.55
CA LYS A 253 17.04 22.71 -34.94
C LYS A 253 17.82 21.75 -35.81
N SER A 254 17.17 21.21 -36.83
CA SER A 254 17.81 20.22 -37.70
C SER A 254 18.97 20.82 -38.50
N PRO A 255 20.09 20.10 -38.67
CA PRO A 255 21.23 20.56 -39.45
C PRO A 255 20.85 20.90 -40.90
N GLY A 256 20.75 22.19 -41.20
CA GLY A 256 20.44 22.71 -42.53
C GLY A 256 19.04 23.33 -42.68
N SER A 257 18.20 23.25 -41.64
CA SER A 257 16.92 23.98 -41.58
C SER A 257 16.80 24.73 -40.25
N PRO A 258 17.10 26.04 -40.20
CA PRO A 258 17.13 26.80 -38.95
C PRO A 258 15.75 27.01 -38.32
N GLU A 259 14.68 26.64 -39.01
CA GLU A 259 13.29 26.87 -38.60
C GLU A 259 12.48 25.57 -38.52
N GLN A 260 13.14 24.40 -38.50
CA GLN A 260 12.46 23.11 -38.37
C GLN A 260 13.16 22.19 -37.37
N LEU A 261 12.38 21.36 -36.71
CA LEU A 261 12.84 20.31 -35.79
C LEU A 261 12.98 18.99 -36.55
N ASP A 262 14.06 18.25 -36.29
CA ASP A 262 14.12 16.81 -36.52
C ASP A 262 13.59 16.06 -35.28
N VAL A 263 13.69 14.72 -35.29
CA VAL A 263 13.16 13.86 -34.21
C VAL A 263 13.75 14.27 -32.86
N ASP A 264 15.08 14.41 -32.78
CA ASP A 264 15.78 14.82 -31.56
C ASP A 264 15.31 16.20 -31.07
N GLY A 265 15.12 17.15 -32.00
CA GLY A 265 14.57 18.46 -31.71
C GLY A 265 13.14 18.44 -31.18
N PHE A 266 12.31 17.51 -31.66
CA PHE A 266 10.93 17.32 -31.20
C PHE A 266 10.85 16.66 -29.83
N LEU A 267 11.65 15.62 -29.57
CA LEU A 267 11.72 14.98 -28.26
C LEU A 267 12.21 15.96 -27.19
N SER A 268 13.26 16.75 -27.50
CA SER A 268 13.73 17.80 -26.60
C SER A 268 12.70 18.91 -26.36
N PHE A 269 11.79 19.17 -27.29
CA PHE A 269 10.70 20.11 -27.08
C PHE A 269 9.66 19.55 -26.11
N ASN A 270 9.34 18.25 -26.16
CA ASN A 270 8.40 17.60 -25.24
C ASN A 270 8.97 17.55 -23.81
N VAL A 271 10.26 17.24 -23.65
CA VAL A 271 10.92 17.31 -22.33
C VAL A 271 10.79 18.70 -21.70
N ALA A 272 10.99 19.76 -22.49
CA ALA A 272 10.81 21.14 -22.01
C ALA A 272 9.34 21.48 -21.72
N LEU A 273 8.39 20.77 -22.34
CA LEU A 273 6.97 20.92 -22.06
C LEU A 273 6.63 20.29 -20.71
N ASP A 274 7.14 19.10 -20.43
CA ASP A 274 6.93 18.40 -19.16
C ASP A 274 7.54 19.16 -17.97
N GLU A 275 8.71 19.78 -18.17
CA GLU A 275 9.33 20.67 -17.16
C GLU A 275 8.43 21.85 -16.77
N LEU A 276 7.58 22.33 -17.69
CA LEU A 276 6.65 23.43 -17.42
C LEU A 276 5.49 23.01 -16.51
N PHE A 277 5.18 21.71 -16.50
CA PHE A 277 4.06 21.11 -15.75
C PHE A 277 4.53 20.29 -14.55
N VAL A 278 5.78 20.49 -14.08
CA VAL A 278 6.20 19.98 -12.78
C VAL A 278 5.36 20.69 -11.73
N PHE A 279 4.29 20.02 -11.28
CA PHE A 279 3.50 20.47 -10.15
C PHE A 279 4.46 20.57 -8.97
N ASP A 280 4.71 21.79 -8.49
CA ASP A 280 5.39 22.00 -7.21
C ASP A 280 4.59 21.22 -6.16
N GLU A 281 5.08 20.03 -5.83
CA GLU A 281 4.46 19.12 -4.85
C GLU A 281 4.65 19.66 -3.41
N GLU A 282 5.29 20.82 -3.27
CA GLU A 282 5.39 21.60 -2.04
C GLU A 282 4.30 22.68 -1.97
N GLY A 283 3.07 22.22 -1.72
CA GLY A 283 2.01 23.09 -1.19
C GLY A 283 2.25 23.43 0.28
N GLU A 284 3.32 24.16 0.60
CA GLU A 284 3.58 24.76 1.92
C GLU A 284 3.33 26.28 1.85
N ASP A 285 2.13 26.66 2.32
CA ASP A 285 1.77 27.92 2.99
C ASP A 285 2.54 29.22 2.66
N GLY A 286 1.88 30.18 2.00
CA GLY A 286 2.49 31.48 1.76
C GLY A 286 1.59 32.65 1.34
N LEU A 287 0.32 32.70 1.79
CA LEU A 287 -0.51 33.91 1.62
C LEU A 287 -0.48 34.80 2.86
N GLU A 288 0.55 35.66 2.97
CA GLU A 288 0.48 36.89 3.78
C GLU A 288 0.54 38.13 2.87
N GLY A 289 -0.64 38.62 2.50
CA GLY A 289 -0.82 39.91 1.85
C GLY A 289 -0.86 41.04 2.88
N GLU A 290 0.27 41.69 3.16
CA GLU A 290 0.30 42.97 3.87
C GLU A 290 -0.24 44.10 2.98
N ASN A 291 -1.51 44.49 3.16
CA ASN A 291 -2.03 45.74 2.64
C ASN A 291 -1.87 46.86 3.68
N ASN A 292 -0.85 47.68 3.44
CA ASN A 292 -0.55 48.91 4.18
C ASN A 292 -1.26 50.10 3.50
N ILE A 293 -2.40 50.54 4.07
CA ILE A 293 -3.12 51.77 3.71
C ILE A 293 -3.34 52.49 5.04
N GLY A 294 -2.73 53.64 5.34
CA GLY A 294 -2.75 54.87 4.54
C GLY A 294 -3.63 55.86 5.29
N ASP A 295 -3.02 56.51 6.28
CA ASP A 295 -3.54 57.53 7.19
C ASP A 295 -4.11 58.72 6.40
N ASP A 296 -5.39 59.07 6.58
CA ASP A 296 -5.95 60.33 6.05
C ASP A 296 -7.05 60.92 6.95
N ASP A 297 -6.81 62.18 7.32
CA ASP A 297 -7.58 63.08 8.18
C ASP A 297 -9.03 63.33 7.70
N VAL A 298 -10.02 63.11 8.58
CA VAL A 298 -11.43 63.49 8.34
C VAL A 298 -12.06 64.09 9.62
N PRO A 299 -12.86 65.18 9.52
CA PRO A 299 -13.08 66.12 10.62
C PRO A 299 -14.18 65.71 11.61
N VAL A 300 -14.05 66.29 12.81
CA VAL A 300 -14.92 66.22 13.99
C VAL A 300 -16.41 66.34 13.65
N VAL A 301 -17.12 65.21 13.69
CA VAL A 301 -18.58 65.11 13.67
C VAL A 301 -19.10 64.72 15.06
N GLN A 302 -20.27 65.26 15.38
CA GLN A 302 -20.96 65.27 16.67
C GLN A 302 -20.90 63.92 17.42
N LYS A 303 -20.67 64.04 18.73
CA LYS A 303 -20.49 62.96 19.73
C LYS A 303 -21.71 62.03 19.78
N LYS A 304 -21.79 61.11 18.82
CA LYS A 304 -22.62 59.89 18.87
C LYS A 304 -22.01 59.04 19.98
N GLU A 305 -22.78 58.70 21.00
CA GLU A 305 -22.34 57.80 22.06
C GLU A 305 -21.91 56.48 21.39
N VAL A 306 -20.59 56.24 21.36
CA VAL A 306 -20.02 54.98 20.90
C VAL A 306 -20.31 53.98 22.01
N LEU A 307 -21.46 53.31 21.89
CA LEU A 307 -21.79 52.15 22.72
C LEU A 307 -20.72 51.10 22.43
N GLY A 308 -20.03 50.63 23.48
CA GLY A 308 -18.96 49.64 23.36
C GLY A 308 -19.46 48.36 22.68
N MET A 309 -18.60 47.74 21.88
CA MET A 309 -18.85 46.38 21.39
C MET A 309 -18.78 45.41 22.57
N VAL A 310 -19.67 44.42 22.57
CA VAL A 310 -19.64 43.31 23.52
C VAL A 310 -18.45 42.43 23.13
N VAL A 311 -17.44 42.32 24.01
CA VAL A 311 -16.24 41.51 23.79
C VAL A 311 -16.10 40.55 24.95
N GLY A 312 -16.28 39.26 24.67
CA GLY A 312 -16.09 38.17 25.62
C GLY A 312 -16.49 36.88 24.92
N ASP A 313 -15.53 35.98 24.76
CA ASP A 313 -15.79 34.65 24.24
C ASP A 313 -16.59 33.88 25.30
N ASP A 314 -17.64 33.19 24.87
CA ASP A 314 -18.38 32.22 25.70
C ASP A 314 -19.16 32.83 26.90
N LEU A 315 -19.82 33.98 26.67
CA LEU A 315 -20.67 34.60 27.68
C LEU A 315 -22.07 33.95 27.70
N PRO A 316 -22.65 33.65 28.88
CA PRO A 316 -24.00 33.11 28.94
C PRO A 316 -25.01 34.10 28.35
N PRO A 317 -26.10 33.63 27.71
CA PRO A 317 -26.99 34.46 26.91
C PRO A 317 -27.63 35.62 27.68
N GLY A 318 -27.90 35.45 28.99
CA GLY A 318 -28.40 36.53 29.85
C GLY A 318 -27.40 37.68 30.05
N VAL A 319 -26.09 37.40 30.03
CA VAL A 319 -25.04 38.43 30.12
C VAL A 319 -24.92 39.18 28.80
N ILE A 320 -24.97 38.46 27.67
CA ILE A 320 -24.99 39.06 26.34
C ILE A 320 -26.23 39.96 26.20
N PHE A 321 -27.41 39.48 26.60
CA PHE A 321 -28.64 40.25 26.61
C PHE A 321 -28.50 41.54 27.42
N ALA A 322 -27.99 41.44 28.66
CA ALA A 322 -27.86 42.59 29.55
C ALA A 322 -26.93 43.68 28.99
N ASP A 323 -25.91 43.30 28.20
CA ASP A 323 -24.96 44.25 27.59
C ASP A 323 -25.48 44.84 26.26
N LEU A 324 -26.29 44.08 25.52
CA LEU A 324 -26.94 44.53 24.28
C LEU A 324 -28.18 45.38 24.52
N ALA A 325 -28.95 45.06 25.57
CA ALA A 325 -30.25 45.67 25.83
C ALA A 325 -30.13 47.19 26.06
N GLY A 326 -31.03 47.93 25.41
CA GLY A 326 -31.15 49.36 25.62
C GLY A 326 -31.72 49.70 27.00
N GLY A 327 -31.93 50.99 27.26
CA GLY A 327 -32.58 51.45 28.51
C GLY A 327 -34.01 50.95 28.69
N ASP A 328 -34.62 50.35 27.67
CA ASP A 328 -35.92 49.69 27.72
C ASP A 328 -35.86 48.19 28.07
N LEU A 329 -34.67 47.66 28.35
CA LEU A 329 -34.44 46.23 28.62
C LEU A 329 -34.96 45.34 27.47
N MET A 330 -34.74 45.78 26.23
CA MET A 330 -35.12 45.04 25.04
C MET A 330 -34.03 45.13 23.98
N VAL A 331 -33.93 44.08 23.15
CA VAL A 331 -32.94 43.95 22.08
C VAL A 331 -33.66 43.87 20.73
N GLY A 332 -33.36 44.80 19.82
CA GLY A 332 -33.81 44.75 18.42
C GLY A 332 -32.66 44.46 17.47
N MET A 333 -32.94 44.45 16.15
CA MET A 333 -31.91 44.19 15.13
C MET A 333 -30.72 45.16 15.17
N LYS A 334 -30.94 46.40 15.60
CA LYS A 334 -29.86 47.39 15.71
C LYS A 334 -28.92 47.08 16.86
N GLU A 335 -29.47 46.57 17.96
CA GLU A 335 -28.71 46.14 19.12
C GLU A 335 -27.98 44.83 18.82
N LEU A 336 -28.62 43.86 18.14
CA LEU A 336 -27.99 42.60 17.70
C LEU A 336 -26.79 42.84 16.77
N ALA A 337 -26.80 43.90 15.96
CA ALA A 337 -25.64 44.28 15.15
C ALA A 337 -24.39 44.67 15.97
N ARG A 338 -24.49 44.81 17.30
CA ARG A 338 -23.35 45.03 18.21
C ARG A 338 -22.81 43.74 18.81
N TRP A 339 -23.49 42.61 18.63
CA TRP A 339 -23.02 41.31 19.10
C TRP A 339 -21.93 40.81 18.16
N LYS A 340 -20.68 40.84 18.65
CA LYS A 340 -19.48 40.61 17.83
C LYS A 340 -19.45 39.21 17.21
N GLU A 341 -19.81 38.19 17.98
CA GLU A 341 -19.87 36.80 17.54
C GLU A 341 -20.87 36.60 16.39
N LEU A 342 -22.09 37.15 16.53
CA LEU A 342 -23.07 37.16 15.43
C LEU A 342 -22.57 37.92 14.19
N GLN A 343 -21.84 39.03 14.38
CA GLN A 343 -21.21 39.71 13.25
C GLN A 343 -20.11 38.87 12.60
N GLY A 344 -19.35 38.09 13.38
CA GLY A 344 -18.39 37.10 12.90
C GLY A 344 -19.06 36.09 12.00
N MET A 345 -20.07 35.37 12.50
CA MET A 345 -20.83 34.37 11.74
C MET A 345 -21.43 34.94 10.43
N LEU A 346 -21.92 36.19 10.45
CA LEU A 346 -22.46 36.85 9.25
C LEU A 346 -21.37 37.29 8.24
N LEU A 347 -20.17 37.63 8.72
CA LEU A 347 -19.04 38.07 7.89
C LEU A 347 -18.30 36.87 7.29
N ASP A 348 -18.11 35.81 8.08
CA ASP A 348 -17.42 34.58 7.70
C ASP A 348 -18.30 33.71 6.78
N GLY A 349 -19.59 34.03 6.69
CA GLY A 349 -20.55 33.36 5.81
C GLY A 349 -21.17 32.09 6.41
N GLU A 350 -20.85 31.79 7.67
CA GLU A 350 -21.44 30.70 8.47
C GLU A 350 -22.95 30.88 8.67
N LEU A 351 -23.42 32.14 8.74
CA LEU A 351 -24.83 32.47 8.85
C LEU A 351 -25.23 33.44 7.74
N GLN A 352 -26.25 33.11 6.93
CA GLN A 352 -26.73 34.05 5.92
C GLN A 352 -27.59 35.17 6.53
N PRO A 353 -27.50 36.43 6.07
CA PRO A 353 -28.34 37.52 6.60
C PRO A 353 -29.84 37.27 6.48
N THR A 354 -30.27 36.58 5.42
CA THR A 354 -31.67 36.19 5.20
C THR A 354 -32.14 35.08 6.14
N GLU A 355 -31.25 34.15 6.46
CA GLU A 355 -31.49 33.08 7.42
C GLU A 355 -31.61 33.64 8.84
N PHE A 356 -30.66 34.48 9.25
CA PHE A 356 -30.73 35.19 10.52
C PHE A 356 -32.03 35.99 10.68
N GLN A 357 -32.44 36.72 9.63
CA GLN A 357 -33.71 37.45 9.64
C GLN A 357 -34.91 36.52 9.81
N SER A 358 -34.91 35.36 9.15
CA SER A 358 -35.97 34.36 9.26
C SER A 358 -36.07 33.79 10.68
N ILE A 359 -34.93 33.44 11.29
CA ILE A 359 -34.87 32.98 12.68
C ILE A 359 -35.39 34.06 13.60
N PHE A 360 -34.85 35.29 13.48
CA PHE A 360 -35.30 36.42 14.28
C PHE A 360 -36.81 36.61 14.19
N ASP A 361 -37.39 36.63 12.99
CA ASP A 361 -38.83 36.82 12.80
C ASP A 361 -39.69 35.65 13.33
N GLY A 362 -39.14 34.44 13.39
CA GLY A 362 -39.78 33.26 14.00
C GLY A 362 -39.85 33.31 15.53
N ILE A 363 -38.97 34.08 16.18
CA ILE A 363 -38.94 34.19 17.64
C ILE A 363 -40.02 35.15 18.16
N LYS A 364 -40.65 34.75 19.27
CA LYS A 364 -41.67 35.53 19.97
C LYS A 364 -41.10 36.88 20.44
N LYS A 365 -41.78 37.97 20.06
CA LYS A 365 -41.38 39.35 20.39
C LYS A 365 -41.89 39.79 21.76
N ALA A 366 -41.20 40.76 22.36
CA ALA A 366 -41.57 41.34 23.65
C ALA A 366 -42.98 41.96 23.60
N PRO A 367 -43.79 41.81 24.67
CA PRO A 367 -45.15 42.34 24.72
C PRO A 367 -45.21 43.85 24.41
N GLY A 368 -46.02 44.22 23.42
CA GLY A 368 -46.20 45.62 23.01
C GLY A 368 -45.17 46.13 22.01
N THR A 369 -44.27 45.27 21.52
CA THR A 369 -43.36 45.58 20.42
C THR A 369 -43.55 44.61 19.26
N THR A 370 -43.20 45.04 18.05
CA THR A 370 -43.24 44.18 16.85
C THR A 370 -41.87 43.64 16.47
N ASN A 371 -40.78 44.31 16.89
CA ASN A 371 -39.44 44.08 16.35
C ASN A 371 -38.36 44.02 17.45
N LYS A 372 -38.75 43.79 18.71
CA LYS A 372 -37.80 43.68 19.83
C LYS A 372 -38.05 42.41 20.62
N LEU A 373 -36.96 41.88 21.19
CA LEU A 373 -36.92 40.71 22.04
C LEU A 373 -36.74 41.17 23.49
N ASP A 374 -37.47 40.53 24.40
CA ASP A 374 -37.18 40.53 25.83
C ASP A 374 -36.11 39.48 26.13
N GLU A 375 -35.73 39.29 27.39
CA GLU A 375 -34.68 38.33 27.78
C GLU A 375 -35.02 36.91 27.33
N ASP A 376 -36.26 36.47 27.55
CA ASP A 376 -36.76 35.15 27.11
C ASP A 376 -36.70 35.02 25.57
N GLY A 377 -37.11 36.06 24.84
CA GLY A 377 -37.01 36.08 23.38
C GLY A 377 -35.56 36.08 22.88
N PHE A 378 -34.64 36.72 23.59
CA PHE A 378 -33.22 36.69 23.23
C PHE A 378 -32.60 35.31 23.50
N ILE A 379 -32.90 34.68 24.63
CA ILE A 379 -32.45 33.31 24.94
C ILE A 379 -32.94 32.35 23.87
N ALA A 380 -34.22 32.45 23.46
CA ALA A 380 -34.75 31.62 22.39
C ALA A 380 -34.09 31.87 21.01
N LEU A 381 -33.66 33.12 20.73
CA LEU A 381 -32.87 33.42 19.53
C LEU A 381 -31.48 32.78 19.63
N TYR A 382 -30.82 32.88 20.79
CA TYR A 382 -29.51 32.30 21.04
C TYR A 382 -29.54 30.78 20.87
N GLU A 383 -30.49 30.08 21.52
CA GLU A 383 -30.68 28.63 21.38
C GLU A 383 -30.99 28.22 19.93
N ALA A 384 -31.74 29.04 19.18
CA ALA A 384 -32.02 28.74 17.78
C ALA A 384 -30.82 28.94 16.85
N LEU A 385 -29.90 29.85 17.20
CA LEU A 385 -28.62 29.99 16.51
C LEU A 385 -27.69 28.86 16.90
N ASP A 386 -27.57 28.56 18.19
CA ASP A 386 -26.78 27.44 18.71
C ASP A 386 -27.20 26.12 18.05
N ALA A 387 -28.50 25.86 17.90
CA ALA A 387 -29.01 24.66 17.21
C ALA A 387 -28.72 24.60 15.70
N LEU A 388 -28.29 25.69 15.04
CA LEU A 388 -27.76 25.61 13.67
C LEU A 388 -26.32 25.10 13.63
N PHE A 389 -25.60 25.26 14.74
CA PHE A 389 -24.20 24.92 14.90
C PHE A 389 -23.98 23.78 15.91
N GLU A 390 -25.04 23.28 16.56
CA GLU A 390 -25.05 21.95 17.15
C GLU A 390 -24.63 21.02 16.03
N GLU A 391 -23.38 20.54 16.13
CA GLU A 391 -22.72 19.64 15.21
C GLU A 391 -23.79 18.67 14.71
N PHE A 392 -24.16 18.75 13.42
CA PHE A 392 -24.70 17.56 12.77
C PHE A 392 -23.65 16.53 13.08
N ASP A 393 -23.90 15.61 14.04
CA ASP A 393 -22.89 14.72 14.61
C ASP A 393 -22.05 14.21 13.45
N GLU A 394 -20.90 14.87 13.19
CA GLU A 394 -20.13 14.56 11.98
C GLU A 394 -19.67 13.12 12.11
N GLU A 395 -19.53 12.67 13.36
CA GLU A 395 -19.39 11.29 13.79
C GLU A 395 -20.54 10.37 13.32
N GLU A 396 -21.82 10.76 13.37
CA GLU A 396 -22.95 9.95 12.88
C GLU A 396 -22.95 9.84 11.34
N GLU A 397 -22.68 10.94 10.61
CA GLU A 397 -22.58 10.91 9.15
C GLU A 397 -21.37 10.09 8.68
N LEU A 398 -20.20 10.29 9.30
CA LEU A 398 -18.99 9.51 9.05
C LEU A 398 -19.17 8.03 9.42
N GLU A 399 -19.89 7.72 10.50
CA GLU A 399 -20.24 6.34 10.85
C GLU A 399 -21.17 5.70 9.80
N ALA A 400 -22.13 6.45 9.27
CA ALA A 400 -23.04 5.97 8.23
C ALA A 400 -22.28 5.70 6.93
N GLU A 401 -21.37 6.60 6.52
CA GLU A 401 -20.53 6.41 5.36
C GLU A 401 -19.56 5.23 5.52
N ARG A 402 -18.92 5.09 6.69
CA ARG A 402 -18.11 3.90 7.05
C ARG A 402 -18.89 2.61 6.88
N LYS A 403 -20.10 2.54 7.45
CA LYS A 403 -20.95 1.35 7.35
C LYS A 403 -21.30 1.07 5.90
N LYS A 404 -21.54 2.09 5.08
CA LYS A 404 -21.85 1.97 3.65
C LYS A 404 -20.68 1.42 2.83
N ASN A 405 -19.47 1.99 2.93
CA ASN A 405 -18.31 1.55 2.15
C ASN A 405 -17.87 0.14 2.52
N LYS A 406 -17.88 -0.17 3.82
CA LYS A 406 -17.59 -1.51 4.33
C LYS A 406 -18.62 -2.55 3.87
N GLN A 407 -19.92 -2.24 4.00
CA GLN A 407 -20.97 -3.12 3.51
C GLN A 407 -20.89 -3.34 2.01
N TYR A 408 -20.55 -2.29 1.25
CA TYR A 408 -20.31 -2.39 -0.19
C TYR A 408 -19.19 -3.39 -0.50
N LEU A 409 -17.99 -3.22 0.08
CA LEU A 409 -16.87 -4.15 -0.11
C LEU A 409 -17.26 -5.58 0.27
N VAL A 410 -17.84 -5.80 1.45
CA VAL A 410 -18.23 -7.16 1.90
C VAL A 410 -19.29 -7.77 0.99
N SER A 411 -20.23 -6.99 0.47
CA SER A 411 -21.24 -7.47 -0.47
C SER A 411 -20.64 -7.83 -1.83
N LEU A 412 -19.69 -7.05 -2.31
CA LEU A 412 -18.94 -7.31 -3.54
C LEU A 412 -18.14 -8.61 -3.41
N LEU A 413 -17.37 -8.78 -2.33
CA LEU A 413 -16.61 -10.00 -2.07
C LEU A 413 -17.51 -11.22 -1.89
N SER A 414 -18.68 -11.06 -1.27
CA SER A 414 -19.67 -12.14 -1.17
C SER A 414 -20.24 -12.53 -2.54
N ALA A 415 -20.39 -11.59 -3.47
CA ALA A 415 -20.86 -11.87 -4.82
C ALA A 415 -19.78 -12.64 -5.61
N ILE A 416 -18.52 -12.20 -5.55
CA ILE A 416 -17.37 -12.89 -6.17
C ILE A 416 -17.27 -14.34 -5.65
N ASN A 417 -17.40 -14.54 -4.34
CA ASN A 417 -17.28 -15.85 -3.71
C ASN A 417 -18.54 -16.73 -3.81
N SER A 418 -19.64 -16.24 -4.38
CA SER A 418 -20.89 -17.00 -4.50
C SER A 418 -20.91 -17.97 -5.69
N ASP A 419 -19.95 -17.85 -6.60
CA ASP A 419 -19.83 -18.73 -7.76
C ASP A 419 -19.15 -20.06 -7.37
N GLU A 420 -19.95 -21.13 -7.29
CA GLU A 420 -19.47 -22.48 -6.96
C GLU A 420 -18.54 -23.07 -8.03
N ASP A 421 -18.55 -22.55 -9.26
CA ASP A 421 -17.69 -23.04 -10.34
C ASP A 421 -16.29 -22.40 -10.28
N ARG A 422 -16.12 -21.29 -9.57
CA ARG A 422 -14.85 -20.58 -9.39
C ARG A 422 -14.16 -20.94 -8.09
N LEU A 423 -12.84 -20.80 -8.04
CA LEU A 423 -12.09 -20.85 -6.77
C LEU A 423 -12.40 -19.59 -5.93
N PRO A 424 -12.62 -19.74 -4.60
CA PRO A 424 -13.02 -18.62 -3.77
C PRO A 424 -11.82 -17.69 -3.47
N ILE A 425 -12.05 -16.67 -2.64
CA ILE A 425 -11.09 -15.69 -2.12
C ILE A 425 -10.32 -14.92 -3.21
N GLY A 426 -10.87 -14.86 -4.42
CA GLY A 426 -10.27 -14.19 -5.55
C GLY A 426 -9.13 -14.92 -6.24
N LEU A 427 -9.03 -16.24 -6.06
CA LEU A 427 -8.06 -17.07 -6.81
C LEU A 427 -8.35 -17.13 -8.32
N GLU A 428 -9.58 -16.81 -8.74
CA GLU A 428 -10.00 -16.79 -10.14
C GLU A 428 -10.81 -15.52 -10.45
N THR A 429 -10.38 -14.35 -9.95
CA THR A 429 -11.04 -13.04 -10.18
C THR A 429 -10.73 -12.46 -11.56
N THR A 430 -11.67 -11.70 -12.15
CA THR A 430 -11.44 -10.97 -13.40
C THR A 430 -10.83 -9.59 -13.13
N ASP A 431 -10.15 -8.99 -14.11
CA ASP A 431 -9.52 -7.68 -13.92
C ASP A 431 -10.54 -6.60 -13.52
N THR A 432 -11.74 -6.61 -14.12
CA THR A 432 -12.83 -5.70 -13.76
C THR A 432 -13.29 -5.87 -12.32
N GLU A 433 -13.43 -7.11 -11.83
CA GLU A 433 -13.78 -7.35 -10.43
C GLU A 433 -12.65 -6.91 -9.49
N ASN A 434 -11.40 -7.12 -9.88
CA ASN A 434 -10.23 -6.69 -9.11
C ASN A 434 -10.18 -5.16 -9.01
N GLU A 435 -10.41 -4.43 -10.11
CA GLU A 435 -10.52 -2.96 -10.12
C GLU A 435 -11.63 -2.45 -9.20
N GLU A 436 -12.80 -3.08 -9.20
CA GLU A 436 -13.90 -2.72 -8.30
C GLU A 436 -13.54 -2.93 -6.83
N VAL A 437 -12.83 -4.02 -6.51
CA VAL A 437 -12.33 -4.29 -5.16
C VAL A 437 -11.28 -3.26 -4.76
N VAL A 438 -10.30 -2.97 -5.63
CA VAL A 438 -9.27 -1.95 -5.38
C VAL A 438 -9.90 -0.60 -5.08
N LYS A 439 -10.90 -0.18 -5.88
CA LYS A 439 -11.63 1.07 -5.67
C LYS A 439 -12.33 1.12 -4.31
N ALA A 440 -12.98 0.02 -3.91
CA ALA A 440 -13.65 -0.07 -2.62
C ALA A 440 -12.65 -0.07 -1.44
N VAL A 441 -11.49 -0.71 -1.62
CA VAL A 441 -10.40 -0.74 -0.64
C VAL A 441 -9.81 0.66 -0.45
N VAL A 442 -9.48 1.38 -1.53
CA VAL A 442 -8.94 2.75 -1.45
C VAL A 442 -9.89 3.69 -0.71
N ALA A 443 -11.20 3.58 -0.96
CA ALA A 443 -12.21 4.36 -0.23
C ALA A 443 -12.28 4.05 1.28
N LEU A 444 -11.85 2.86 1.71
CA LEU A 444 -11.76 2.51 3.13
C LEU A 444 -10.41 2.95 3.73
N GLU A 445 -9.32 2.82 2.98
CA GLU A 445 -7.98 3.23 3.40
C GLU A 445 -7.94 4.73 3.73
N THR A 446 -8.56 5.57 2.90
CA THR A 446 -8.65 7.02 3.09
C THR A 446 -9.76 7.46 4.04
N ALA A 447 -10.63 6.55 4.49
CA ALA A 447 -11.74 6.92 5.37
C ALA A 447 -11.21 7.36 6.74
N PRO A 448 -11.76 8.45 7.33
CA PRO A 448 -11.34 8.93 8.66
C PRO A 448 -11.63 7.93 9.78
N THR A 449 -12.43 6.89 9.48
CA THR A 449 -12.77 5.82 10.42
C THR A 449 -11.75 4.69 10.48
N ASN A 450 -10.72 4.74 9.64
CA ASN A 450 -9.60 3.80 9.68
C ASN A 450 -8.85 3.93 11.01
N LYS A 451 -8.77 2.84 11.78
CA LYS A 451 -8.08 2.86 13.08
C LYS A 451 -6.61 3.22 12.96
N ILE A 452 -5.97 2.89 11.83
CA ILE A 452 -4.55 3.17 11.60
C ILE A 452 -4.30 4.68 11.51
N ILE A 453 -5.17 5.40 10.79
CA ILE A 453 -5.11 6.86 10.68
C ILE A 453 -5.41 7.51 12.04
N THR A 454 -6.52 7.12 12.68
CA THR A 454 -6.95 7.71 13.96
C THR A 454 -5.98 7.45 15.10
N SER A 455 -5.30 6.29 15.12
CA SER A 455 -4.27 5.95 16.10
C SER A 455 -2.88 6.46 15.73
N ARG A 456 -2.71 7.14 14.57
CA ARG A 456 -1.41 7.53 14.02
C ARG A 456 -0.41 6.37 13.98
N GLY A 457 -0.84 5.22 13.45
CA GLY A 457 -0.04 4.00 13.35
C GLY A 457 0.20 3.24 14.67
N THR A 458 -0.19 3.80 15.83
CA THR A 458 0.07 3.17 17.14
C THR A 458 -0.96 2.10 17.48
N ILE A 459 -0.94 0.97 16.76
CA ILE A 459 -1.81 -0.18 17.01
C ILE A 459 -1.12 -1.18 17.94
N LYS A 460 -1.86 -1.64 18.96
CA LYS A 460 -1.35 -2.67 19.88
C LYS A 460 -1.56 -4.07 19.32
N ALA A 461 -0.60 -4.97 19.55
CA ALA A 461 -0.70 -6.36 19.11
C ALA A 461 -1.95 -7.08 19.66
N GLU A 462 -2.40 -6.73 20.86
CA GLU A 462 -3.62 -7.29 21.45
C GLU A 462 -4.89 -6.98 20.64
N GLU A 463 -4.90 -5.86 19.91
CA GLU A 463 -6.05 -5.46 19.09
C GLU A 463 -6.19 -6.29 17.81
N LEU A 464 -5.08 -6.90 17.36
CA LEU A 464 -5.04 -7.80 16.20
C LEU A 464 -5.22 -9.27 16.56
N ALA A 465 -5.03 -9.64 17.83
CA ALA A 465 -5.22 -11.00 18.27
C ALA A 465 -6.64 -11.50 17.96
N GLY A 466 -6.77 -12.77 17.61
CA GLY A 466 -8.01 -13.41 17.19
C GLY A 466 -7.85 -14.24 15.93
N THR A 467 -8.96 -14.83 15.49
CA THR A 467 -9.02 -15.59 14.23
C THR A 467 -9.57 -14.70 13.14
N TRP A 468 -8.88 -14.69 12.01
CA TRP A 468 -9.21 -13.89 10.83
C TRP A 468 -9.41 -14.82 9.64
N GLU A 469 -10.50 -14.66 8.91
CA GLU A 469 -10.78 -15.38 7.67
C GLU A 469 -10.40 -14.49 6.48
N LEU A 470 -9.61 -15.04 5.55
CA LEU A 470 -9.30 -14.36 4.30
C LEU A 470 -10.54 -14.38 3.40
N LEU A 471 -11.08 -13.20 3.10
CA LEU A 471 -12.24 -13.05 2.21
C LEU A 471 -11.84 -12.85 0.74
N TYR A 472 -10.69 -12.22 0.51
CA TYR A 472 -10.19 -11.86 -0.81
C TYR A 472 -8.67 -11.68 -0.80
N GLN A 473 -8.03 -12.07 -1.88
CA GLN A 473 -6.65 -11.75 -2.20
C GLN A 473 -6.46 -11.46 -3.70
N SER A 474 -5.49 -10.62 -4.05
CA SER A 474 -5.09 -10.33 -5.45
C SER A 474 -3.64 -10.69 -5.78
N SER A 475 -2.96 -11.45 -4.91
CA SER A 475 -1.56 -11.84 -5.12
C SER A 475 -1.40 -12.86 -6.25
N SER A 476 -0.59 -12.50 -7.25
CA SER A 476 -0.24 -13.37 -8.38
C SER A 476 0.36 -14.71 -7.93
N SER A 477 1.18 -14.70 -6.88
CA SER A 477 1.79 -15.91 -6.31
C SER A 477 0.74 -16.85 -5.69
N MET A 478 -0.24 -16.33 -4.95
CA MET A 478 -1.32 -17.16 -4.41
C MET A 478 -2.24 -17.70 -5.51
N VAL A 479 -2.54 -16.89 -6.54
CA VAL A 479 -3.27 -17.33 -7.74
C VAL A 479 -2.53 -18.48 -8.43
N PHE A 480 -1.22 -18.32 -8.68
CA PHE A 480 -0.39 -19.35 -9.32
C PHE A 480 -0.32 -20.66 -8.51
N ASN A 481 -0.26 -20.53 -7.18
CA ASN A 481 -0.21 -21.66 -6.25
C ASN A 481 -1.60 -22.23 -5.92
N GLN A 482 -2.67 -21.57 -6.36
CA GLN A 482 -4.07 -21.86 -6.02
C GLN A 482 -4.36 -21.86 -4.52
N GLY A 483 -3.57 -21.11 -3.74
CA GLY A 483 -3.60 -21.13 -2.28
C GLY A 483 -2.30 -20.57 -1.68
N LEU A 484 -2.21 -20.53 -0.34
CA LEU A 484 -1.04 -20.01 0.36
C LEU A 484 0.14 -20.99 0.29
N THR A 485 -0.12 -22.28 0.53
CA THR A 485 0.96 -23.26 0.60
C THR A 485 1.32 -23.84 -0.77
N GLY A 486 0.41 -23.79 -1.74
CA GLY A 486 0.59 -24.48 -3.02
C GLY A 486 0.39 -25.99 -2.97
N VAL A 487 -0.03 -26.55 -1.83
CA VAL A 487 -0.29 -27.99 -1.68
C VAL A 487 -1.38 -28.46 -2.63
N GLY A 488 -2.46 -27.70 -2.78
CA GLY A 488 -3.61 -28.12 -3.58
C GLY A 488 -3.33 -28.26 -5.08
N LYS A 489 -2.37 -27.51 -5.62
CA LYS A 489 -1.95 -27.63 -7.03
C LYS A 489 -1.46 -29.04 -7.38
N ASN A 490 -0.92 -29.76 -6.40
CA ASN A 490 -0.38 -31.12 -6.57
C ASN A 490 -1.41 -32.22 -6.31
N LEU A 491 -2.61 -31.89 -5.84
CA LEU A 491 -3.63 -32.85 -5.46
C LEU A 491 -4.77 -32.84 -6.49
N PRO A 492 -5.03 -33.98 -7.15
CA PRO A 492 -6.10 -34.02 -8.16
C PRO A 492 -7.46 -33.89 -7.49
N ARG A 493 -8.31 -33.03 -8.05
CA ARG A 493 -9.72 -32.81 -7.63
C ARG A 493 -9.88 -32.20 -6.24
N THR A 494 -8.85 -31.58 -5.68
CA THR A 494 -9.01 -30.75 -4.48
C THR A 494 -9.45 -29.34 -4.87
N LYS A 495 -10.41 -28.79 -4.15
CA LYS A 495 -10.82 -27.39 -4.27
C LYS A 495 -10.37 -26.66 -3.01
N PHE A 496 -9.78 -25.48 -3.16
CA PHE A 496 -9.51 -24.60 -2.03
C PHE A 496 -10.85 -24.19 -1.40
N SER A 497 -10.95 -24.28 -0.08
CA SER A 497 -12.18 -23.98 0.67
C SER A 497 -12.07 -22.62 1.36
N ARG A 498 -11.10 -22.47 2.28
CA ARG A 498 -10.88 -21.23 3.05
C ARG A 498 -9.48 -21.17 3.62
N LEU A 499 -9.06 -19.96 4.01
CA LEU A 499 -7.83 -19.71 4.77
C LEU A 499 -8.16 -18.92 6.04
N LEU A 500 -7.82 -19.49 7.20
CA LEU A 500 -7.88 -18.81 8.48
C LEU A 500 -6.48 -18.42 8.94
N GLN A 501 -6.34 -17.23 9.50
CA GLN A 501 -5.14 -16.74 10.18
C GLN A 501 -5.48 -16.51 11.65
N LYS A 502 -4.92 -17.34 12.51
CA LYS A 502 -5.06 -17.23 13.96
C LYS A 502 -3.85 -16.49 14.52
N LEU A 503 -4.08 -15.31 15.10
CA LEU A 503 -3.07 -14.51 15.76
C LEU A 503 -3.27 -14.62 17.27
N GLU A 504 -2.34 -15.27 17.95
CA GLU A 504 -2.32 -15.32 19.41
C GLU A 504 -1.30 -14.33 19.94
N LYS A 505 -1.70 -13.50 20.92
CA LYS A 505 -0.79 -12.63 21.64
C LYS A 505 -0.84 -12.96 23.11
N THR A 506 0.30 -13.38 23.65
CA THR A 506 0.51 -13.48 25.09
C THR A 506 1.48 -12.40 25.55
N LYS A 507 1.71 -12.32 26.86
CA LYS A 507 2.74 -11.45 27.42
C LYS A 507 4.17 -11.82 26.93
N TYR A 508 4.37 -13.05 26.47
CA TYR A 508 5.69 -13.61 26.21
C TYR A 508 5.89 -14.12 24.77
N SER A 509 4.81 -14.33 24.03
CA SER A 509 4.83 -14.90 22.68
C SER A 509 3.79 -14.22 21.79
N SER A 510 4.04 -14.28 20.49
CA SER A 510 3.15 -13.85 19.44
C SER A 510 3.07 -14.98 18.42
N ASP A 511 2.21 -15.96 18.66
CA ASP A 511 2.12 -17.15 17.83
C ASP A 511 1.13 -16.90 16.68
N VAL A 512 1.43 -17.40 15.47
CA VAL A 512 0.54 -17.35 14.30
C VAL A 512 0.35 -18.75 13.71
N ASP A 513 -0.91 -19.09 13.46
CA ASP A 513 -1.29 -20.26 12.67
C ASP A 513 -2.06 -19.84 11.42
N PHE A 514 -1.58 -20.19 10.24
CA PHE A 514 -2.40 -20.20 9.03
C PHE A 514 -2.99 -21.59 8.83
N ILE A 515 -4.31 -21.68 8.69
CA ILE A 515 -5.04 -22.93 8.51
C ILE A 515 -5.76 -22.87 7.17
N GLU A 516 -5.22 -23.57 6.19
CA GLU A 516 -5.75 -23.69 4.84
C GLU A 516 -6.56 -24.97 4.71
N THR A 517 -7.87 -24.85 4.47
CA THR A 517 -8.78 -26.00 4.35
C THR A 517 -9.01 -26.33 2.88
N TRP A 518 -8.88 -27.61 2.54
CA TRP A 518 -9.05 -28.14 1.17
C TRP A 518 -10.13 -29.22 1.12
N ASP A 519 -11.05 -29.10 0.16
CA ASP A 519 -12.14 -30.05 -0.05
C ASP A 519 -11.73 -31.10 -1.11
N VAL A 520 -11.88 -32.40 -0.81
CA VAL A 520 -11.34 -33.50 -1.64
C VAL A 520 -12.32 -34.00 -2.72
N GLY A 521 -13.47 -33.36 -2.89
CA GLY A 521 -14.44 -33.67 -3.97
C GLY A 521 -15.07 -35.07 -3.94
N ILE A 522 -14.76 -35.90 -2.92
CA ILE A 522 -15.33 -37.23 -2.72
C ILE A 522 -16.24 -37.17 -1.48
N GLY A 523 -17.39 -36.52 -1.60
CA GLY A 523 -18.36 -36.34 -0.50
C GLY A 523 -18.15 -35.07 0.33
N GLU A 524 -19.25 -34.54 0.87
CA GLU A 524 -19.32 -33.24 1.57
C GLU A 524 -18.46 -33.17 2.86
N ASP A 525 -18.11 -34.31 3.44
CA ASP A 525 -17.40 -34.38 4.73
C ASP A 525 -15.87 -34.61 4.59
N ASN A 526 -15.35 -34.69 3.36
CA ASN A 526 -13.94 -35.00 3.14
C ASN A 526 -13.14 -33.73 2.82
N SER A 527 -12.73 -33.04 3.88
CA SER A 527 -11.74 -31.97 3.84
C SER A 527 -10.48 -32.33 4.62
N PHE A 528 -9.37 -31.66 4.34
CA PHE A 528 -8.17 -31.71 5.16
C PHE A 528 -7.57 -30.31 5.31
N ASP A 529 -6.87 -30.10 6.43
CA ASP A 529 -6.21 -28.83 6.72
C ASP A 529 -4.70 -28.93 6.47
N VAL A 530 -4.15 -27.86 5.92
CA VAL A 530 -2.72 -27.55 5.92
C VAL A 530 -2.48 -26.43 6.92
N THR A 531 -1.61 -26.66 7.89
CA THR A 531 -1.31 -25.68 8.95
C THR A 531 0.11 -25.17 8.82
N VAL A 532 0.27 -23.84 8.69
CA VAL A 532 1.56 -23.15 8.77
C VAL A 532 1.65 -22.49 10.13
N THR A 533 2.63 -22.87 10.95
CA THR A 533 2.85 -22.32 12.29
C THR A 533 4.07 -21.41 12.29
N GLY A 534 4.05 -20.32 13.06
CA GLY A 534 5.19 -19.44 13.22
C GLY A 534 4.99 -18.38 14.30
N ASP A 535 5.86 -17.37 14.27
CA ASP A 535 5.76 -16.18 15.12
C ASP A 535 5.36 -14.96 14.28
N TRP A 536 4.75 -13.97 14.91
CA TRP A 536 4.44 -12.69 14.26
C TRP A 536 4.80 -11.49 15.13
N GLU A 537 5.08 -10.36 14.50
CA GLU A 537 5.30 -9.10 15.19
C GLU A 537 4.82 -7.91 14.36
N LEU A 538 4.52 -6.82 15.05
CA LEU A 538 4.26 -5.53 14.42
C LEU A 538 5.54 -4.72 14.44
N ARG A 539 5.87 -4.15 13.30
CA ARG A 539 6.99 -3.22 13.15
C ARG A 539 6.47 -1.91 12.58
N ASP A 540 6.88 -0.82 13.19
CA ASP A 540 6.81 0.48 12.54
C ASP A 540 7.89 0.49 11.45
N SER A 541 7.49 0.75 10.22
CA SER A 541 8.37 0.87 9.06
C SER A 541 8.05 2.15 8.30
N ILE A 542 8.84 2.45 7.29
CA ILE A 542 8.50 3.40 6.26
C ILE A 542 8.06 2.57 5.05
N SER A 543 6.92 2.91 4.44
CA SER A 543 6.47 2.30 3.19
C SER A 543 7.48 2.66 2.09
N LEU A 544 8.10 1.66 1.47
CA LEU A 544 9.08 1.86 0.40
C LEU A 544 8.51 2.66 -0.79
N PHE A 545 7.20 2.58 -0.98
CA PHE A 545 6.54 3.16 -2.14
C PHE A 545 5.87 4.52 -1.89
N THR A 546 5.64 4.91 -0.64
CA THR A 546 5.02 6.20 -0.32
C THR A 546 5.92 7.09 0.52
N GLY A 547 6.98 6.54 1.13
CA GLY A 547 7.81 7.27 2.10
C GLY A 547 7.07 7.55 3.42
N GLU A 548 5.81 7.14 3.56
CA GLU A 548 5.01 7.40 4.74
C GLU A 548 5.24 6.32 5.82
N PRO A 549 5.12 6.68 7.11
CA PRO A 549 5.12 5.71 8.19
C PRO A 549 4.02 4.65 7.98
N SER A 550 4.41 3.38 7.96
CA SER A 550 3.56 2.23 7.74
C SER A 550 3.69 1.22 8.88
N LEU A 551 2.61 0.52 9.18
CA LEU A 551 2.58 -0.54 10.19
C LEU A 551 2.65 -1.90 9.50
N VAL A 552 3.77 -2.60 9.67
CA VAL A 552 4.03 -3.88 8.99
C VAL A 552 3.76 -5.04 9.93
N LEU A 553 2.90 -5.97 9.51
CA LEU A 553 2.75 -7.27 10.12
C LEU A 553 3.79 -8.22 9.52
N LYS A 554 4.85 -8.49 10.29
CA LYS A 554 5.91 -9.44 9.92
C LYS A 554 5.61 -10.80 10.51
N VAL A 555 5.67 -11.84 9.68
CA VAL A 555 5.47 -13.24 10.06
C VAL A 555 6.73 -14.05 9.75
N VAL A 556 7.20 -14.80 10.74
CA VAL A 556 8.29 -15.76 10.61
C VAL A 556 7.69 -17.16 10.64
N ALA A 557 7.42 -17.72 9.47
CA ALA A 557 6.90 -19.08 9.36
C ALA A 557 7.97 -20.10 9.76
N GLU A 558 7.62 -21.07 10.61
CA GLU A 558 8.55 -22.09 11.08
C GLU A 558 8.29 -23.46 10.45
N ARG A 559 7.03 -23.90 10.43
CA ARG A 559 6.67 -25.27 10.03
C ARG A 559 5.40 -25.32 9.21
N VAL A 560 5.36 -26.23 8.25
CA VAL A 560 4.17 -26.57 7.44
C VAL A 560 3.78 -28.01 7.72
N LYS A 561 2.53 -28.23 8.13
CA LYS A 561 1.97 -29.52 8.51
C LYS A 561 0.75 -29.86 7.67
N TYR A 562 0.71 -31.06 7.10
CA TYR A 562 -0.47 -31.59 6.44
C TYR A 562 -0.46 -33.12 6.47
N GLY A 563 -1.54 -33.71 6.98
CA GLY A 563 -1.61 -35.16 7.21
C GLY A 563 -0.51 -35.66 8.15
N VAL A 564 0.40 -36.49 7.64
CA VAL A 564 1.57 -37.01 8.39
C VAL A 564 2.86 -36.23 8.11
N THR A 565 2.81 -35.27 7.18
CA THR A 565 3.97 -34.49 6.78
C THR A 565 4.15 -33.30 7.71
N ASP A 566 5.40 -33.07 8.12
CA ASP A 566 5.80 -31.96 8.97
C ASP A 566 7.18 -31.46 8.50
N GLN A 567 7.21 -30.32 7.81
CA GLN A 567 8.38 -29.76 7.13
C GLN A 567 8.69 -28.35 7.66
N GLN A 568 9.95 -27.92 7.50
CA GLN A 568 10.34 -26.52 7.76
C GLN A 568 9.76 -25.60 6.69
N ALA A 569 9.26 -24.44 7.11
CA ALA A 569 8.61 -23.47 6.22
C ALA A 569 9.59 -22.74 5.29
N GLU A 570 10.89 -22.69 5.61
CA GLU A 570 11.94 -22.07 4.78
C GLU A 570 11.98 -22.64 3.34
N TYR A 571 11.57 -23.90 3.15
CA TYR A 571 11.53 -24.53 1.83
C TYR A 571 10.27 -24.19 1.01
N TRP A 572 9.35 -23.38 1.57
CA TRP A 572 8.05 -23.08 0.98
C TRP A 572 8.01 -21.63 0.48
N LYS A 573 8.59 -21.40 -0.70
CA LYS A 573 8.62 -20.07 -1.35
C LYS A 573 7.22 -19.47 -1.56
N SER A 574 6.19 -20.31 -1.68
CA SER A 574 4.78 -19.90 -1.82
C SER A 574 4.25 -19.09 -0.62
N LEU A 575 4.88 -19.18 0.55
CA LEU A 575 4.48 -18.43 1.74
C LEU A 575 4.85 -16.94 1.68
N GLY A 576 5.78 -16.56 0.80
CA GLY A 576 6.34 -15.21 0.68
C GLY A 576 5.32 -14.07 0.79
N PRO A 577 4.18 -14.11 0.06
CA PRO A 577 3.20 -13.03 0.07
C PRO A 577 2.59 -12.71 1.44
N MET A 578 2.63 -13.64 2.41
CA MET A 578 2.05 -13.46 3.75
C MET A 578 3.11 -13.23 4.84
N LEU A 579 4.40 -13.18 4.49
CA LEU A 579 5.49 -13.01 5.48
C LEU A 579 5.72 -11.56 5.89
N SER A 580 5.41 -10.59 5.01
CA SER A 580 5.53 -9.16 5.32
C SER A 580 4.40 -8.41 4.64
N LEU A 581 3.50 -7.85 5.45
CA LEU A 581 2.28 -7.23 4.99
C LEU A 581 2.10 -5.85 5.62
N ASP A 582 1.88 -4.85 4.78
CA ASP A 582 1.61 -3.49 5.20
C ASP A 582 0.14 -3.35 5.56
N MET A 583 -0.16 -2.94 6.78
CA MET A 583 -1.53 -2.78 7.24
C MET A 583 -2.02 -1.39 6.84
N THR A 584 -2.96 -1.35 5.91
CA THR A 584 -3.48 -0.09 5.35
C THR A 584 -4.84 0.27 5.91
N TYR A 585 -5.62 -0.70 6.39
CA TYR A 585 -6.89 -0.46 7.06
C TYR A 585 -7.15 -1.43 8.20
N LEU A 586 -7.65 -0.91 9.32
CA LEU A 586 -8.08 -1.72 10.46
C LEU A 586 -9.41 -1.22 11.05
N ASP A 587 -10.30 -2.16 11.29
CA ASP A 587 -11.57 -2.00 12.00
C ASP A 587 -11.77 -3.14 13.03
N ASP A 588 -12.91 -3.19 13.73
CA ASP A 588 -13.26 -4.19 14.74
C ASP A 588 -13.33 -5.62 14.19
N ASP A 589 -13.86 -5.79 12.98
CA ASP A 589 -14.06 -7.09 12.33
C ASP A 589 -13.51 -7.15 10.90
N LEU A 590 -12.86 -6.10 10.41
CA LEU A 590 -12.27 -6.08 9.06
C LEU A 590 -10.84 -5.53 9.12
N ARG A 591 -9.95 -6.15 8.36
CA ARG A 591 -8.56 -5.74 8.18
C ARG A 591 -8.23 -5.80 6.69
N ILE A 592 -7.53 -4.80 6.19
CA ILE A 592 -6.95 -4.81 4.85
C ILE A 592 -5.44 -4.66 4.99
N MET A 593 -4.71 -5.51 4.27
CA MET A 593 -3.27 -5.47 4.19
C MET A 593 -2.82 -5.48 2.73
N ARG A 594 -1.65 -4.90 2.45
CA ARG A 594 -1.00 -4.92 1.14
C ARG A 594 0.33 -5.67 1.21
N GLY A 595 0.75 -6.23 0.08
CA GLY A 595 2.08 -6.81 -0.06
C GLY A 595 3.15 -5.73 0.11
N ASN A 596 4.18 -6.00 0.93
CA ASN A 596 5.27 -5.05 1.14
C ASN A 596 6.14 -4.86 -0.13
N THR A 597 6.20 -5.87 -1.01
CA THR A 597 6.92 -5.81 -2.30
C THR A 597 6.01 -5.51 -3.50
N SER A 598 4.69 -5.46 -3.30
CA SER A 598 3.72 -5.29 -4.38
C SER A 598 2.45 -4.64 -3.83
N LYS A 599 2.26 -3.35 -4.13
CA LYS A 599 1.05 -2.59 -3.77
C LYS A 599 -0.21 -3.18 -4.39
N SER A 600 -0.08 -3.85 -5.54
CA SER A 600 -1.16 -4.53 -6.27
C SER A 600 -1.68 -5.76 -5.52
N SER A 601 -0.87 -6.37 -4.64
CA SER A 601 -1.28 -7.46 -3.77
C SER A 601 -2.08 -6.95 -2.57
N ILE A 602 -3.38 -7.22 -2.54
CA ILE A 602 -4.32 -6.83 -1.49
C ILE A 602 -4.79 -8.09 -0.77
N PHE A 603 -4.94 -8.02 0.54
CA PHE A 603 -5.50 -9.08 1.38
C PHE A 603 -6.60 -8.49 2.26
N VAL A 604 -7.84 -8.94 2.06
CA VAL A 604 -8.99 -8.51 2.88
C VAL A 604 -9.37 -9.63 3.83
N LEU A 605 -9.24 -9.38 5.13
CA LEU A 605 -9.52 -10.35 6.17
C LEU A 605 -10.66 -9.88 7.08
N ARG A 606 -11.53 -10.81 7.45
CA ARG A 606 -12.61 -10.57 8.39
C ARG A 606 -12.40 -11.34 9.68
N ARG A 607 -12.64 -10.71 10.83
CA ARG A 607 -12.56 -11.40 12.12
C ARG A 607 -13.63 -12.49 12.19
N PHE A 608 -13.19 -13.72 12.35
CA PHE A 608 -14.05 -14.89 12.48
C PHE A 608 -14.60 -14.95 13.91
N THR A 609 -15.93 -14.95 14.05
CA THR A 609 -16.64 -15.13 15.33
C THR A 609 -17.28 -16.51 15.30
N GLU A 610 -16.83 -17.40 16.19
CA GLU A 610 -17.38 -18.78 16.33
C GLU A 610 -18.86 -18.82 16.76
#